data_AF-A0A420EVP4-F1
#
_entry.id   AF-A0A420EVP4-F1
#
_cell.length_a   1.000
_cell.length_b   1.000
_cell.length_c   1.000
_cell.angle_alpha   90.00
_cell.angle_beta   90.00
_cell.angle_gamma   90.00
#
_symmetry.space_group_name_H-M   'P 1'
#
loop_
_entity.id
_entity.type
_entity.pdbx_description
1 polymer ?
#
loop_
_entity_poly.entity_id
_entity_poly.type
_entity_poly.pdbx_seq_one_letter_code
_entity_poly.pdbx_strand_id
1 'polypeptide(L)'
;MAGLLRNVAARIGRVGGVVVPRPRRSGPAPAQVARRRQVASLQRRELSYAPELDGQADPGEIVWTWVPYEDDPRQGKDRPVLVVGRQSRTLFGLMLSSQSERDGQRHWLALGPGTWDREKRPSWIRLDRVLTMREDSIRREGAILDRERFERVSRALRAGYGWR
;
A
#
# COMPACT_ATOMS: atom_id res chain seq x y z
N MET A 1 68.03 8.21 41.11
CA MET A 1 66.79 7.59 41.61
C MET A 1 65.62 8.26 40.90
N ALA A 2 64.95 7.53 39.98
CA ALA A 2 63.62 7.76 39.36
C ALA A 2 63.38 9.13 38.66
N GLY A 3 62.82 9.27 37.45
CA GLY A 3 61.85 8.50 36.67
C GLY A 3 60.83 9.54 36.13
N LEU A 4 60.88 9.91 34.84
CA LEU A 4 60.01 9.45 33.74
C LEU A 4 58.67 10.24 33.59
N LEU A 5 58.34 10.51 32.32
CA LEU A 5 57.04 10.84 31.68
C LEU A 5 56.66 12.34 31.59
N ARG A 6 56.63 12.98 30.40
CA ARG A 6 55.91 12.81 29.11
C ARG A 6 54.61 13.65 29.01
N ASN A 7 54.63 14.52 27.99
CA ASN A 7 53.56 14.92 27.05
C ASN A 7 52.35 15.77 27.49
N VAL A 8 52.36 17.02 27.01
CA VAL A 8 51.46 17.64 26.01
C VAL A 8 50.02 17.10 25.90
N ALA A 9 49.02 17.98 26.10
CA ALA A 9 48.13 18.46 25.03
C ALA A 9 46.94 19.28 25.59
N ALA A 10 46.75 20.45 24.99
CA ALA A 10 45.62 21.36 25.21
C ALA A 10 44.27 20.73 24.81
N ARG A 11 43.21 21.10 25.54
CA ARG A 11 41.81 20.86 25.12
C ARG A 11 41.09 22.19 24.93
N ILE A 12 40.87 22.52 23.66
CA ILE A 12 40.03 23.61 23.15
C ILE A 12 38.55 23.23 23.35
N GLY A 13 37.74 24.23 23.72
CA GLY A 13 36.33 24.10 24.08
C GLY A 13 35.42 23.61 22.95
N ARG A 14 34.38 22.86 23.34
CA ARG A 14 33.27 22.44 22.45
C ARG A 14 32.34 23.61 22.18
N VAL A 15 32.22 23.97 20.90
CA VAL A 15 31.13 24.80 20.36
C VAL A 15 29.84 23.97 20.37
N GLY A 16 28.76 24.55 20.90
CA GLY A 16 27.41 23.98 20.89
C GLY A 16 26.88 23.86 19.45
N GLY A 17 26.74 22.63 18.98
CA GLY A 17 26.11 22.33 17.70
C GLY A 17 24.60 22.53 17.81
N VAL A 18 24.07 23.52 17.09
CA VAL A 18 22.63 23.62 16.79
C VAL A 18 22.25 22.36 16.01
N VAL A 19 21.42 21.52 16.61
CA VAL A 19 20.81 20.37 15.91
C VAL A 19 19.76 20.95 14.96
N VAL A 20 20.15 21.17 13.71
CA VAL A 20 19.19 21.43 12.63
C VAL A 20 18.45 20.12 12.36
N PRO A 21 17.12 20.03 12.58
CA PRO A 21 16.39 18.81 12.26
C PRO A 21 16.49 18.57 10.76
N ARG A 22 17.15 17.47 10.39
CA ARG A 22 17.15 16.97 9.02
C ARG A 22 15.69 16.78 8.59
N PRO A 23 15.23 17.35 7.45
CA PRO A 23 13.91 17.03 6.94
C PRO A 23 13.86 15.51 6.77
N ARG A 24 12.91 14.86 7.46
CA ARG A 24 12.67 13.43 7.31
C ARG A 24 12.47 13.21 5.81
N ARG A 25 13.34 12.41 5.18
CA ARG A 25 13.09 11.94 3.82
C ARG A 25 11.70 11.32 3.86
N SER A 26 10.73 11.97 3.23
CA SER A 26 9.36 11.52 3.17
C SER A 26 9.36 10.22 2.39
N GLY A 27 9.39 9.10 3.12
CA GLY A 27 9.05 7.81 2.55
C GLY A 27 7.67 7.88 1.89
N PRO A 28 7.35 6.95 0.97
CA PRO A 28 6.05 6.95 0.31
C PRO A 28 4.94 7.05 1.34
N ALA A 29 4.03 8.01 1.14
CA ALA A 29 2.92 8.22 2.05
C ALA A 29 2.09 6.92 2.16
N PRO A 30 1.71 6.51 3.39
CA PRO A 30 0.95 5.29 3.57
C PRO A 30 -0.43 5.38 2.91
N ALA A 31 -0.93 4.26 2.41
CA ALA A 31 -2.32 4.14 2.00
C ALA A 31 -3.25 4.47 3.17
N GLN A 32 -4.35 5.14 2.89
CA GLN A 32 -5.34 5.52 3.90
C GLN A 32 -6.65 4.77 3.66
N VAL A 33 -7.42 4.49 4.70
CA VAL A 33 -8.77 3.96 4.52
C VAL A 33 -9.65 5.06 3.91
N ALA A 34 -10.32 4.74 2.81
CA ALA A 34 -11.20 5.68 2.12
C ALA A 34 -12.34 6.10 3.03
N ARG A 35 -12.63 7.41 3.09
CA ARG A 35 -13.78 7.91 3.85
C ARG A 35 -15.08 7.47 3.17
N ARG A 36 -16.16 7.26 3.95
CA ARG A 36 -17.47 6.82 3.44
C ARG A 36 -17.96 7.59 2.21
N ARG A 37 -17.82 8.92 2.19
CA ARG A 37 -18.20 9.76 1.04
C ARG A 37 -17.41 9.47 -0.24
N GLN A 38 -16.13 9.11 -0.10
CA GLN A 38 -15.26 8.77 -1.23
C GLN A 38 -15.68 7.42 -1.79
N VAL A 39 -15.91 6.44 -0.91
CA VAL A 39 -16.44 5.12 -1.30
C VAL A 39 -17.79 5.26 -2.00
N ALA A 40 -18.72 6.04 -1.45
CA ALA A 40 -20.02 6.30 -2.07
C ALA A 40 -19.90 6.99 -3.43
N SER A 41 -18.95 7.91 -3.60
CA SER A 41 -18.69 8.54 -4.89
C SER A 41 -18.13 7.56 -5.92
N LEU A 42 -17.30 6.62 -5.48
CA LEU A 42 -16.69 5.61 -6.33
C LEU A 42 -17.71 4.54 -6.74
N GLN A 43 -18.54 4.07 -5.81
CA GLN A 43 -19.63 3.11 -6.03
C GLN A 43 -20.65 3.55 -7.07
N ARG A 44 -20.85 4.87 -7.25
CA ARG A 44 -21.76 5.41 -8.28
C ARG A 44 -21.17 5.38 -9.70
N ARG A 45 -19.86 5.13 -9.83
CA ARG A 45 -19.16 4.97 -11.10
C ARG A 45 -19.11 3.49 -11.46
N GLU A 46 -19.02 3.23 -12.75
CA GLU A 46 -18.85 1.87 -13.26
C GLU A 46 -17.45 1.34 -12.91
N LEU A 47 -17.40 0.11 -12.38
CA LEU A 47 -16.15 -0.66 -12.29
C LEU A 47 -15.68 -1.06 -13.69
N SER A 48 -14.63 -0.40 -14.18
CA SER A 48 -14.00 -0.68 -15.46
C SER A 48 -12.70 -1.46 -15.28
N TYR A 49 -12.43 -2.43 -16.14
CA TYR A 49 -11.11 -3.03 -16.32
C TYR A 49 -10.40 -2.35 -17.49
N ALA A 50 -9.32 -1.63 -17.22
CA ALA A 50 -8.55 -0.88 -18.20
C ALA A 50 -7.07 -0.77 -17.80
N PRO A 51 -6.35 -1.88 -17.52
CA PRO A 51 -4.95 -1.81 -17.16
C PRO A 51 -4.09 -1.41 -18.37
N GLU A 52 -3.23 -0.42 -18.20
CA GLU A 52 -2.30 0.06 -19.24
C GLU A 52 -0.91 0.23 -18.64
N LEU A 53 0.12 -0.37 -19.26
CA LEU A 53 1.51 -0.25 -18.78
C LEU A 53 2.18 1.04 -19.27
N ASP A 54 1.49 2.17 -19.12
CA ASP A 54 1.98 3.50 -19.53
C ASP A 54 2.78 4.21 -18.42
N GLY A 55 2.84 3.59 -17.23
CA GLY A 55 3.48 4.12 -16.04
C GLY A 55 2.55 4.92 -15.14
N GLN A 56 1.26 5.00 -15.44
CA GLN A 56 0.21 5.30 -14.48
C GLN A 56 -0.37 3.97 -13.97
N ALA A 57 -1.04 4.00 -12.82
CA ALA A 57 -1.69 2.80 -12.31
C ALA A 57 -3.19 2.88 -12.58
N ASP A 58 -3.71 1.87 -13.27
CA ASP A 58 -5.07 1.85 -13.74
C ASP A 58 -5.92 0.69 -13.17
N PRO A 59 -7.26 0.81 -13.22
CA PRO A 59 -8.15 -0.25 -12.78
C PRO A 59 -7.85 -1.61 -13.44
N GLY A 60 -7.57 -2.62 -12.60
CA GLY A 60 -7.12 -3.94 -13.04
C GLY A 60 -5.64 -4.23 -12.73
N GLU A 61 -4.85 -3.20 -12.45
CA GLU A 61 -3.48 -3.38 -11.98
C GLU A 61 -3.40 -3.63 -10.47
N ILE A 62 -2.41 -4.40 -10.07
CA ILE A 62 -2.01 -4.64 -8.69
C ILE A 62 -0.73 -3.87 -8.44
N VAL A 63 -0.78 -2.93 -7.52
CA VAL A 63 0.35 -2.08 -7.11
C VAL A 63 0.81 -2.45 -5.71
N TRP A 64 2.07 -2.15 -5.39
CA TRP A 64 2.58 -2.32 -4.04
C TRP A 64 2.56 -0.99 -3.29
N THR A 65 2.10 -1.00 -2.05
CA THR A 65 2.15 0.20 -1.21
C THR A 65 2.17 -0.17 0.27
N TRP A 66 2.58 0.78 1.11
CA TRP A 66 2.49 0.62 2.55
C TRP A 66 1.01 0.68 2.97
N VAL A 67 0.51 -0.43 3.52
CA VAL A 67 -0.86 -0.57 4.00
C VAL A 67 -0.85 -0.68 5.53
N PRO A 68 -1.59 0.19 6.24
CA PRO A 68 -1.73 0.10 7.68
C PRO A 68 -2.38 -1.23 8.09
N TYR A 69 -2.00 -1.74 9.26
CA TYR A 69 -2.70 -2.89 9.85
C TYR A 69 -4.15 -2.53 10.18
N GLU A 70 -4.95 -3.56 10.43
CA GLU A 70 -6.38 -3.42 10.72
C GLU A 70 -6.59 -2.99 12.17
N ASP A 71 -5.82 -3.57 13.08
CA ASP A 71 -5.96 -3.37 14.53
C ASP A 71 -5.16 -2.16 15.03
N ASP A 72 -4.02 -1.83 14.41
CA ASP A 72 -3.21 -0.65 14.73
C ASP A 72 -2.75 0.08 13.46
N PRO A 73 -3.43 1.17 13.05
CA PRO A 73 -3.09 1.96 11.88
C PRO A 73 -1.74 2.70 11.97
N ARG A 74 -1.08 2.72 13.14
CA ARG A 74 0.28 3.27 13.28
C ARG A 74 1.33 2.28 12.78
N GLN A 75 0.96 1.01 12.67
CA GLN A 75 1.77 -0.06 12.12
C GLN A 75 1.24 -0.45 10.75
N GLY A 76 2.09 -1.08 9.95
CA GLY A 76 1.74 -1.43 8.58
C GLY A 76 2.87 -2.19 7.92
N LYS A 77 2.61 -2.64 6.70
CA LYS A 77 3.62 -3.28 5.86
C LYS A 77 3.32 -3.01 4.40
N ASP A 78 4.31 -3.22 3.56
CA ASP A 78 4.11 -3.20 2.12
C ASP A 78 3.22 -4.38 1.70
N ARG A 79 2.18 -4.10 0.90
CA ARG A 79 1.23 -5.11 0.43
C ARG A 79 0.83 -4.86 -1.02
N PRO A 80 0.48 -5.92 -1.76
CA PRO A 80 -0.20 -5.78 -3.04
C PRO A 80 -1.62 -5.26 -2.82
N VAL A 81 -2.04 -4.35 -3.69
CA VAL A 81 -3.35 -3.70 -3.70
C VAL A 81 -3.87 -3.68 -5.13
N LEU A 82 -5.05 -4.25 -5.37
CA LEU A 82 -5.74 -4.15 -6.65
C LEU A 82 -6.32 -2.74 -6.80
N VAL A 83 -5.94 -2.01 -7.84
CA VAL A 83 -6.57 -0.75 -8.23
C VAL A 83 -7.93 -1.06 -8.84
N VAL A 84 -8.96 -0.41 -8.33
CA VAL A 84 -10.36 -0.55 -8.78
C VAL A 84 -10.95 0.76 -9.29
N GLY A 85 -10.20 1.86 -9.17
CA GLY A 85 -10.66 3.15 -9.64
C GLY A 85 -9.66 4.26 -9.38
N ARG A 86 -9.92 5.39 -10.04
CA ARG A 86 -9.07 6.58 -9.98
C ARG A 86 -9.92 7.84 -9.93
N GLN A 87 -9.44 8.83 -9.18
CA GLN A 87 -9.95 10.20 -9.22
C GLN A 87 -8.78 11.18 -9.18
N SER A 88 -8.53 11.85 -10.30
CA SER A 88 -7.38 12.75 -10.49
C SER A 88 -6.06 12.03 -10.20
N ARG A 89 -5.35 12.34 -9.10
CA ARG A 89 -4.10 11.67 -8.68
C ARG A 89 -4.29 10.71 -7.50
N THR A 90 -5.54 10.45 -7.13
CA THR A 90 -5.89 9.51 -6.06
C THR A 90 -6.32 8.19 -6.68
N LEU A 91 -5.63 7.12 -6.30
CA LEU A 91 -5.99 5.76 -6.64
C LEU A 91 -6.86 5.17 -5.54
N PHE A 92 -7.80 4.32 -5.93
CA PHE A 92 -8.62 3.54 -5.02
C PHE A 92 -8.33 2.07 -5.21
N GLY A 93 -8.14 1.34 -4.12
CA GLY A 93 -7.78 -0.05 -4.22
C GLY A 93 -8.23 -0.93 -3.07
N LEU A 94 -8.15 -2.23 -3.29
CA LEU A 94 -8.50 -3.28 -2.35
C LEU A 94 -7.23 -4.07 -2.01
N MET A 95 -6.95 -4.23 -0.73
CA MET A 95 -5.73 -4.90 -0.28
C MET A 95 -5.81 -6.41 -0.47
N LEU A 96 -4.65 -7.01 -0.77
CA LEU A 96 -4.47 -8.46 -0.82
C LEU A 96 -3.76 -8.97 0.45
N SER A 97 -3.96 -10.26 0.73
CA SER A 97 -3.22 -11.03 1.73
C SER A 97 -2.99 -12.45 1.22
N SER A 98 -1.82 -13.03 1.49
CA SER A 98 -1.53 -14.46 1.21
C SER A 98 -1.63 -15.33 2.48
N GLN A 99 -2.33 -14.84 3.52
CA GLN A 99 -2.58 -15.63 4.74
C GLN A 99 -3.75 -16.59 4.50
N SER A 100 -3.51 -17.88 4.62
CA SER A 100 -4.52 -18.93 4.38
C SER A 100 -5.71 -18.87 5.33
N GLU A 101 -5.53 -18.30 6.53
CA GLU A 101 -6.61 -18.08 7.49
C GLU A 101 -7.78 -17.25 6.93
N ARG A 102 -7.56 -16.48 5.85
CA ARG A 102 -8.58 -15.64 5.19
C ARG A 102 -9.62 -16.44 4.43
N ASP A 103 -9.38 -17.73 4.19
CA ASP A 103 -10.33 -18.57 3.51
C ASP A 103 -11.64 -18.71 4.30
N GLY A 104 -12.76 -18.56 3.62
CA GLY A 104 -14.10 -18.56 4.23
C GLY A 104 -14.42 -17.36 5.15
N GLN A 105 -13.46 -16.47 5.43
CA GLN A 105 -13.74 -15.29 6.25
C GLN A 105 -14.65 -14.30 5.53
N ARG A 106 -15.55 -13.67 6.28
CA ARG A 106 -16.41 -12.61 5.74
C ARG A 106 -15.56 -11.51 5.10
N HIS A 107 -16.02 -11.03 3.95
CA HIS A 107 -15.40 -9.96 3.16
C HIS A 107 -14.08 -10.29 2.45
N TRP A 108 -13.55 -11.50 2.64
CA TRP A 108 -12.40 -11.97 1.90
C TRP A 108 -12.86 -12.85 0.74
N LEU A 109 -12.37 -12.54 -0.45
CA LEU A 109 -12.62 -13.33 -1.65
C LEU A 109 -11.32 -14.01 -2.07
N ALA A 110 -11.35 -15.32 -2.29
CA ALA A 110 -10.22 -16.05 -2.86
C ALA A 110 -9.93 -15.54 -4.27
N LEU A 111 -8.71 -15.02 -4.47
CA LEU A 111 -8.20 -14.53 -5.75
C LEU A 111 -7.29 -15.56 -6.42
N GLY A 112 -6.67 -16.44 -5.61
CA GLY A 112 -5.70 -17.42 -6.09
C GLY A 112 -4.28 -16.85 -6.18
N PRO A 113 -3.33 -17.60 -6.76
CA PRO A 113 -1.94 -17.17 -6.89
C PRO A 113 -1.74 -16.23 -8.08
N GLY A 114 -0.68 -15.41 -8.04
CA GLY A 114 -0.32 -14.53 -9.15
C GLY A 114 1.07 -13.92 -9.03
N THR A 115 1.48 -13.19 -10.07
CA THR A 115 2.83 -12.60 -10.20
C THR A 115 3.11 -11.50 -9.18
N TRP A 116 2.08 -10.97 -8.53
CA TRP A 116 2.21 -10.05 -7.40
C TRP A 116 2.77 -10.71 -6.13
N ASP A 117 2.85 -12.03 -6.04
CA ASP A 117 3.53 -12.74 -4.95
C ASP A 117 4.69 -13.55 -5.54
N ARG A 118 5.92 -13.28 -5.11
CA ARG A 118 7.12 -13.96 -5.62
C ARG A 118 7.08 -15.46 -5.36
N GLU A 119 6.44 -15.88 -4.27
CA GLU A 119 6.25 -17.29 -3.93
C GLU A 119 5.01 -17.90 -4.62
N LYS A 120 4.25 -17.11 -5.39
CA LYS A 120 2.99 -17.50 -6.04
C LYS A 120 2.03 -18.20 -5.08
N ARG A 121 1.96 -17.74 -3.84
CA ARG A 121 1.01 -18.28 -2.86
C ARG A 121 -0.42 -17.91 -3.24
N PRO A 122 -1.41 -18.74 -2.88
CA PRO A 122 -2.81 -18.32 -2.90
C PRO A 122 -3.00 -16.99 -2.17
N SER A 123 -3.75 -16.08 -2.78
CA SER A 123 -4.07 -14.77 -2.19
C SER A 123 -5.58 -14.57 -2.09
N TRP A 124 -5.97 -13.75 -1.13
CA TRP A 124 -7.34 -13.26 -0.92
C TRP A 124 -7.36 -11.74 -1.00
N ILE A 125 -8.48 -11.21 -1.50
CA ILE A 125 -8.73 -9.77 -1.63
C ILE A 125 -9.81 -9.34 -0.64
N ARG A 126 -9.58 -8.22 0.06
CA ARG A 126 -10.51 -7.69 1.06
C ARG A 126 -11.48 -6.70 0.43
N LEU A 127 -12.78 -7.03 0.43
CA LEU A 127 -13.81 -6.30 -0.30
C LEU A 127 -14.45 -5.14 0.49
N ASP A 128 -14.44 -5.19 1.83
CA ASP A 128 -15.06 -4.17 2.70
C ASP A 128 -14.14 -2.98 3.02
N ARG A 129 -12.86 -3.06 2.63
CA ARG A 129 -11.84 -2.07 2.99
C ARG A 129 -11.20 -1.43 1.76
N VAL A 130 -11.84 -0.37 1.29
CA VAL A 130 -11.30 0.48 0.22
C VAL A 130 -10.19 1.37 0.77
N LEU A 131 -9.04 1.36 0.10
CA LEU A 131 -7.90 2.23 0.38
C LEU A 131 -7.83 3.37 -0.64
N THR A 132 -7.34 4.52 -0.20
CA THR A 132 -6.89 5.63 -1.06
C THR A 132 -5.38 5.72 -1.02
N MET A 133 -4.76 5.86 -2.19
CA MET A 133 -3.31 5.96 -2.35
C MET A 133 -2.98 7.16 -3.22
N ARG A 134 -1.87 7.83 -2.94
CA ARG A 134 -1.31 8.78 -3.89
C ARG A 134 -0.55 8.01 -4.96
N GLU A 135 -0.67 8.44 -6.20
CA GLU A 135 0.01 7.78 -7.30
C GLU A 135 1.55 7.84 -7.21
N ASP A 136 2.11 8.81 -6.49
CA ASP A 136 3.55 8.89 -6.23
C ASP A 136 3.99 8.15 -4.95
N SER A 137 3.05 7.51 -4.23
CA SER A 137 3.34 6.73 -3.04
C SER A 137 3.23 5.22 -3.26
N ILE A 138 2.96 4.78 -4.49
CA ILE A 138 2.96 3.36 -4.86
C ILE A 138 4.34 2.95 -5.37
N ARG A 139 4.71 1.70 -5.12
CA ARG A 139 5.83 1.02 -5.76
C ARG A 139 5.32 0.34 -7.02
N ARG A 140 5.98 0.63 -8.13
CA ARG A 140 5.63 0.13 -9.46
C ARG A 140 6.30 -1.22 -9.75
N GLU A 141 6.22 -2.12 -8.78
CA GLU A 141 6.49 -3.56 -8.95
C GLU A 141 5.20 -4.29 -9.32
N GLY A 142 4.39 -3.65 -10.16
CA GLY A 142 2.99 -4.01 -10.34
C GLY A 142 2.78 -5.26 -11.19
N ALA A 143 1.60 -5.85 -11.06
CA ALA A 143 1.12 -6.95 -11.88
C ALA A 143 -0.24 -6.59 -12.46
N ILE A 144 -0.61 -7.14 -13.62
CA ILE A 144 -1.98 -7.04 -14.13
C ILE A 144 -2.76 -8.24 -13.61
N LEU A 145 -3.88 -7.99 -12.92
CA LEU A 145 -4.83 -9.06 -12.61
C LEU A 145 -5.54 -9.45 -13.90
N ASP A 146 -5.73 -10.74 -14.18
CA ASP A 146 -6.47 -11.13 -15.37
C ASP A 146 -7.94 -10.67 -15.31
N ARG A 147 -8.51 -10.44 -16.50
CA ARG A 147 -9.88 -9.90 -16.64
C ARG A 147 -10.93 -10.78 -15.95
N GLU A 148 -10.82 -12.10 -16.01
CA GLU A 148 -11.80 -12.99 -15.40
C GLU A 148 -11.83 -12.85 -13.88
N ARG A 149 -10.66 -12.79 -13.23
CA ARG A 149 -10.56 -12.54 -11.79
C ARG A 149 -11.03 -11.14 -11.42
N PHE A 150 -10.73 -10.12 -12.23
CA PHE A 150 -11.28 -8.78 -12.01
C PHE A 150 -12.82 -8.77 -12.09
N GLU A 151 -13.41 -9.48 -13.04
CA GLU A 151 -14.88 -9.60 -13.13
C GLU A 151 -15.47 -10.36 -11.93
N ARG A 152 -14.76 -11.36 -11.38
CA ARG A 152 -15.17 -12.01 -10.12
C ARG A 152 -15.19 -11.03 -8.95
N VAL A 153 -14.16 -10.20 -8.82
CA VAL A 153 -14.12 -9.14 -7.80
C VAL A 153 -15.26 -8.15 -8.02
N SER A 154 -15.46 -7.70 -9.27
CA SER A 154 -16.50 -6.73 -9.63
C SER A 154 -17.91 -7.24 -9.35
N ARG A 155 -18.20 -8.51 -9.68
CA ARG A 155 -19.47 -9.15 -9.33
C ARG A 155 -19.69 -9.19 -7.81
N ALA A 156 -18.67 -9.54 -7.03
CA ALA A 156 -18.79 -9.56 -5.58
C ALA A 156 -19.06 -8.15 -5.00
N LEU A 157 -18.36 -7.13 -5.51
CA LEU A 157 -18.57 -5.72 -5.13
C LEU A 157 -19.99 -5.23 -5.47
N ARG A 158 -20.49 -5.54 -6.66
CA ARG A 158 -21.86 -5.21 -7.09
C ARG A 158 -22.91 -5.89 -6.21
N ALA A 159 -22.72 -7.18 -5.91
CA ALA A 159 -23.67 -7.98 -5.15
C ALA A 159 -23.75 -7.60 -3.65
N GLY A 160 -22.62 -7.27 -3.03
CA GLY A 160 -22.53 -7.12 -1.57
C GLY A 160 -22.18 -5.73 -1.05
N TYR A 161 -21.74 -4.82 -1.92
CA TYR A 161 -21.09 -3.57 -1.51
C TYR A 161 -21.61 -2.34 -2.26
N GLY A 162 -22.69 -2.44 -3.03
CA GLY A 162 -23.36 -1.28 -3.64
C GLY A 162 -22.59 -0.60 -4.79
N TRP A 163 -21.67 -1.31 -5.43
CA TRP A 163 -20.95 -0.83 -6.62
C TRP A 163 -21.78 -1.02 -7.89
N ARG A 164 -21.49 -0.24 -8.93
CA ARG A 164 -22.12 -0.32 -10.26
C ARG A 164 -21.18 -0.95 -11.29
#